data_AF-A0A9E3N8T3-F1
#
_entry.id   AF-A0A9E3N8T3-F1
#
_cell.length_a   1.000
_cell.length_b   1.000
_cell.length_c   1.000
_cell.angle_alpha   90.00
_cell.angle_beta   90.00
_cell.angle_gamma   90.00
#
_symmetry.space_group_name_H-M   'P 1'
#
loop_
_entity.id
_entity.type
_entity.pdbx_description
1 polymer ?
#
loop_
_entity_poly.entity_id
_entity_poly.type
_entity_poly.pdbx_seq_one_letter_code
_entity_poly.pdbx_strand_id
1 'polypeptide(L)'
;GQRAELILKRLAERTPAFAAFLQRRSLMPVLAVLLPIIGFIAGAGLDRIGNPHRVDLLSAPLLLIVAWNLLVYLALIVWALVPSKSTGWASPQLLRRLSVGKAALPRKLPASLAAGIAQYFTDWSQLTAKLTHLRLGHTIHLAAAAFALGAIASLYARGVLTQYAAGWESTFLDATQVHALLAFLFAPALAVFPLQGFSLADVQALHFVQEPSPAGGARWVHLYAATLLLLVVLPRLVLAIVSGLRARRLAQRFPLDLGQPYFRLLADRVGASGPAVLRVIPYSFTVDEARHKGLAAVAAMVLGEQAQLMLRPSCPYGEEPKDVLRDARLDDADVAITAVLFNLAATPERENHGAFLDYLARNTPRGIAVLLDESSLVERGAGQAGFDARVVERVALWHQFCQYHHTRATVVDLLHPERHPLDLGTGLAVSGTA
;
A
#
# COMPACT_ATOMS: atom_id res chain seq x y z
N GLY A 1 4.61 -22.39 3.48
CA GLY A 1 5.74 -23.31 3.66
C GLY A 1 5.49 -24.15 4.89
N GLN A 2 5.74 -25.46 4.82
CA GLN A 2 5.38 -26.44 5.87
C GLN A 2 5.91 -26.06 7.27
N ARG A 3 7.13 -25.49 7.37
CA ARG A 3 7.70 -25.05 8.66
C ARG A 3 6.91 -23.92 9.33
N ALA A 4 6.53 -22.90 8.56
CA ALA A 4 5.72 -21.79 9.08
C ALA A 4 4.35 -22.29 9.58
N GLU A 5 3.74 -23.22 8.85
CA GLU A 5 2.47 -23.83 9.25
C GLU A 5 2.58 -24.60 10.57
N LEU A 6 3.66 -25.37 10.77
CA LEU A 6 3.94 -26.06 12.03
C LEU A 6 4.17 -25.09 13.20
N ILE A 7 4.89 -23.99 12.98
CA ILE A 7 5.12 -22.95 14.00
C ILE A 7 3.80 -22.30 14.40
N LEU A 8 2.98 -21.90 13.42
CA LEU A 8 1.67 -21.30 13.66
C LEU A 8 0.74 -22.27 14.39
N LYS A 9 0.76 -23.57 14.05
CA LYS A 9 -0.02 -24.60 14.73
C LYS A 9 0.39 -24.76 16.20
N ARG A 10 1.70 -24.87 16.48
CA ARG A 10 2.21 -24.95 17.86
C ARG A 10 1.90 -23.69 18.68
N LEU A 11 2.00 -22.51 18.08
CA LEU A 11 1.61 -21.24 18.71
C LEU A 11 0.11 -21.21 19.01
N ALA A 12 -0.73 -21.69 18.11
CA ALA A 12 -2.17 -21.76 18.29
C ALA A 12 -2.57 -22.74 19.40
N GLU A 13 -1.90 -23.89 19.49
CA GLU A 13 -2.08 -24.89 20.56
C GLU A 13 -1.70 -24.31 21.93
N ARG A 14 -0.60 -23.56 22.01
CA ARG A 14 -0.14 -22.93 23.27
C ARG A 14 -0.91 -21.67 23.65
N THR A 15 -1.53 -20.99 22.68
CA THR A 15 -2.21 -19.71 22.91
C THR A 15 -3.55 -19.67 22.17
N PRO A 16 -4.67 -20.05 22.82
CA PRO A 16 -5.99 -20.08 22.18
C PRO A 16 -6.42 -18.73 21.59
N ALA A 17 -6.02 -17.62 22.22
CA ALA A 17 -6.27 -16.27 21.70
C ALA A 17 -5.58 -16.02 20.35
N PHE A 18 -4.45 -16.66 20.08
CA PHE A 18 -3.75 -16.64 18.80
C PHE A 18 -4.44 -17.53 17.75
N ALA A 19 -4.99 -18.68 18.16
CA ALA A 19 -5.79 -19.51 17.26
C ALA A 19 -7.01 -18.75 16.70
N ALA A 20 -7.71 -17.99 17.55
CA ALA A 20 -8.82 -17.12 17.13
C ALA A 20 -8.36 -16.00 16.18
N PHE A 21 -7.10 -15.56 16.29
CA PHE A 21 -6.51 -14.60 15.36
C PHE A 21 -6.23 -15.23 13.98
N LEU A 22 -5.70 -16.46 13.91
CA LEU A 22 -5.40 -17.14 12.65
C LEU A 22 -6.64 -17.41 11.78
N GLN A 23 -7.81 -17.55 12.40
CA GLN A 23 -9.07 -17.75 11.68
C GLN A 23 -9.65 -16.47 11.07
N ARG A 24 -9.04 -15.30 11.35
CA ARG A 24 -9.55 -14.03 10.82
C ARG A 24 -9.42 -13.98 9.31
N ARG A 25 -10.54 -13.65 8.67
CA ARG A 25 -10.61 -13.42 7.22
C ARG A 25 -10.60 -11.92 6.93
N SER A 26 -9.91 -11.52 5.87
CA SER A 26 -10.04 -10.16 5.32
C SER A 26 -11.49 -9.92 4.86
N LEU A 27 -11.95 -8.67 4.96
CA LEU A 27 -13.28 -8.26 4.47
C LEU A 27 -13.34 -8.15 2.95
N MET A 28 -12.20 -8.06 2.26
CA MET A 28 -12.17 -7.81 0.82
C MET A 28 -12.86 -8.88 -0.03
N PRO A 29 -12.69 -10.20 0.21
CA PRO A 29 -13.40 -11.22 -0.57
C PRO A 29 -14.92 -11.14 -0.40
N VAL A 30 -15.39 -10.83 0.80
CA VAL A 30 -16.83 -10.67 1.09
C VAL A 30 -17.38 -9.44 0.36
N LEU A 31 -16.67 -8.31 0.47
CA LEU A 31 -17.05 -7.08 -0.23
C LEU A 31 -17.02 -7.23 -1.75
N ALA A 32 -16.07 -8.00 -2.30
CA ALA A 32 -15.98 -8.27 -3.73
C ALA A 32 -17.22 -8.98 -4.30
N VAL A 33 -17.94 -9.75 -3.48
CA VAL A 33 -19.16 -10.46 -3.88
C VAL A 33 -20.41 -9.66 -3.52
N LEU A 34 -20.50 -9.15 -2.28
CA LEU A 34 -21.70 -8.48 -1.80
C LEU A 34 -21.94 -7.14 -2.49
N LEU A 35 -20.89 -6.34 -2.74
CA LEU A 35 -21.07 -5.01 -3.29
C LEU A 35 -21.69 -5.02 -4.70
N PRO A 36 -21.27 -5.89 -5.63
CA PRO A 36 -21.95 -6.03 -6.92
C PRO A 36 -23.40 -6.51 -6.82
N ILE A 37 -23.70 -7.43 -5.92
CA ILE A 37 -25.08 -7.90 -5.69
C ILE A 37 -25.96 -6.75 -5.20
N ILE A 38 -25.48 -6.00 -4.20
CA ILE A 38 -26.17 -4.81 -3.68
C ILE A 38 -26.34 -3.78 -4.78
N GLY A 39 -25.30 -3.54 -5.59
CA GLY A 39 -25.35 -2.65 -6.75
C GLY A 39 -26.45 -3.06 -7.72
N PHE A 40 -26.51 -4.33 -8.13
CA PHE A 40 -27.57 -4.85 -9.01
C PHE A 40 -28.96 -4.66 -8.43
N ILE A 41 -29.18 -5.01 -7.16
CA ILE A 41 -30.48 -4.87 -6.50
C ILE A 41 -30.89 -3.39 -6.42
N ALA A 42 -29.96 -2.50 -6.04
CA ALA A 42 -30.21 -1.06 -5.98
C ALA A 42 -30.53 -0.49 -7.37
N GLY A 43 -29.80 -0.90 -8.41
CA GLY A 43 -30.09 -0.49 -9.79
C GLY A 43 -31.45 -0.99 -10.27
N ALA A 44 -31.80 -2.23 -9.94
CA ALA A 44 -33.10 -2.81 -10.24
C ALA A 44 -34.25 -2.09 -9.51
N GLY A 45 -34.01 -1.61 -8.29
CA GLY A 45 -34.97 -0.87 -7.49
C GLY A 45 -35.08 0.62 -7.82
N LEU A 46 -34.07 1.23 -8.47
CA LEU A 46 -33.97 2.68 -8.69
C LEU A 46 -35.20 3.26 -9.40
N ASP A 47 -35.68 2.56 -10.41
CA ASP A 47 -36.77 3.04 -11.27
C ASP A 47 -38.17 2.80 -10.65
N ARG A 48 -38.24 2.25 -9.42
CA ARG A 48 -39.51 2.17 -8.66
C ARG A 48 -39.85 3.46 -7.90
N ILE A 49 -38.94 4.44 -7.88
CA ILE A 49 -39.08 5.67 -7.10
C ILE A 49 -39.77 6.79 -7.92
N GLY A 50 -39.80 6.70 -9.26
CA GLY A 50 -40.22 7.80 -10.15
C GLY A 50 -41.71 7.89 -10.49
N ASN A 51 -42.39 6.78 -10.78
CA ASN A 51 -43.85 6.63 -10.86
C ASN A 51 -44.15 5.21 -11.42
N PRO A 52 -45.07 4.42 -10.85
CA PRO A 52 -45.23 3.00 -11.21
C PRO A 52 -45.68 2.69 -12.65
N HIS A 53 -46.20 3.67 -13.39
CA HIS A 53 -46.93 3.45 -14.65
C HIS A 53 -46.34 4.17 -15.88
N ARG A 54 -45.19 4.87 -15.77
CA ARG A 54 -44.66 5.71 -16.86
C ARG A 54 -43.15 5.55 -16.99
N VAL A 55 -42.66 5.36 -18.23
CA VAL A 55 -41.24 5.52 -18.55
C VAL A 55 -41.08 6.88 -19.20
N ASP A 56 -40.56 7.82 -18.42
CA ASP A 56 -40.27 9.17 -18.90
C ASP A 56 -39.04 9.11 -19.83
N LEU A 57 -39.21 9.61 -21.06
CA LEU A 57 -38.12 9.81 -22.02
C LEU A 57 -37.04 10.77 -21.49
N LEU A 58 -37.35 11.56 -20.46
CA LEU A 58 -36.39 12.36 -19.70
C LEU A 58 -36.15 11.78 -18.30
N SER A 59 -36.11 10.45 -18.18
CA SER A 59 -35.88 9.76 -16.91
C SER A 59 -34.61 10.29 -16.21
N ALA A 60 -34.82 11.17 -15.23
CA ALA A 60 -33.77 11.79 -14.44
C ALA A 60 -32.80 10.74 -13.83
N PRO A 61 -33.26 9.57 -13.35
CA PRO A 61 -32.37 8.53 -12.85
C PRO A 61 -31.40 7.99 -13.92
N LEU A 62 -31.87 7.71 -15.15
CA LEU A 62 -31.02 7.15 -16.20
C LEU A 62 -30.03 8.18 -16.75
N LEU A 63 -30.50 9.43 -16.93
CA LEU A 63 -29.64 10.54 -17.35
C LEU A 63 -28.54 10.81 -16.31
N LEU A 64 -28.88 10.79 -15.01
CA LEU A 64 -27.92 10.94 -13.92
C LEU A 64 -26.88 9.82 -13.93
N ILE A 65 -27.27 8.56 -14.19
CA ILE A 65 -26.33 7.44 -14.31
C ILE A 65 -25.31 7.70 -15.41
N VAL A 66 -25.76 8.11 -16.60
CA VAL A 66 -24.86 8.38 -17.73
C VAL A 66 -23.95 9.55 -17.41
N ALA A 67 -24.50 10.70 -16.99
CA ALA A 67 -23.73 11.89 -16.67
C ALA A 67 -22.68 11.64 -15.58
N TRP A 68 -23.05 10.94 -14.51
CA TRP A 68 -22.12 10.58 -13.45
C TRP A 68 -20.99 9.67 -13.94
N ASN A 69 -21.28 8.70 -14.81
CA ASN A 69 -20.24 7.84 -15.37
C ASN A 69 -19.26 8.61 -16.25
N LEU A 70 -19.76 9.50 -17.11
CA LEU A 70 -18.93 10.37 -17.94
C LEU A 70 -18.02 11.27 -17.09
N LEU A 71 -18.56 11.86 -16.01
CA LEU A 71 -17.78 12.64 -15.04
C LEU A 71 -16.67 11.80 -14.41
N VAL A 72 -16.96 10.58 -13.97
CA VAL A 72 -15.95 9.69 -13.38
C VAL A 72 -14.87 9.33 -14.39
N TYR A 73 -15.21 9.08 -15.66
CA TYR A 73 -14.20 8.79 -16.68
C TYR A 73 -13.31 10.00 -16.95
N LEU A 74 -13.89 11.20 -17.01
CA LEU A 74 -13.11 12.43 -17.12
C LEU A 74 -12.14 12.59 -15.95
N ALA A 75 -12.61 12.38 -14.71
CA ALA A 75 -11.76 12.43 -13.53
C ALA A 75 -10.62 11.39 -13.57
N LEU A 76 -10.91 10.16 -14.01
CA LEU A 76 -9.90 9.12 -14.17
C LEU A 76 -8.85 9.47 -15.23
N ILE A 77 -9.25 10.09 -16.35
CA ILE A 77 -8.33 10.56 -17.39
C ILE A 77 -7.45 11.67 -16.84
N VAL A 78 -8.02 12.68 -16.19
CA VAL A 78 -7.26 13.78 -15.57
C VAL A 78 -6.26 13.25 -14.56
N TRP A 79 -6.66 12.33 -13.68
CA TRP A 79 -5.76 11.72 -12.70
C TRP A 79 -4.67 10.84 -13.31
N ALA A 80 -4.90 10.25 -14.49
CA ALA A 80 -3.87 9.51 -15.20
C ALA A 80 -2.79 10.43 -15.81
N LEU A 81 -3.13 11.69 -16.09
CA LEU A 81 -2.23 12.68 -16.70
C LEU A 81 -1.47 13.53 -15.68
N VAL A 82 -1.99 13.68 -14.47
CA VAL A 82 -1.35 14.50 -13.41
C VAL A 82 -0.35 13.65 -12.61
N PRO A 83 0.96 13.97 -12.62
CA PRO A 83 1.95 13.27 -11.82
C PRO A 83 1.75 13.59 -10.34
N SER A 84 1.12 12.68 -9.59
CA SER A 84 0.93 12.85 -8.15
C SER A 84 1.74 11.81 -7.36
N LYS A 85 2.36 12.29 -6.27
CA LYS A 85 3.12 11.50 -5.29
C LYS A 85 2.22 10.80 -4.26
N SER A 86 0.92 11.08 -4.26
CA SER A 86 -0.09 10.54 -3.34
C SER A 86 -1.44 10.47 -4.07
N THR A 87 -1.74 9.32 -4.68
CA THR A 87 -2.90 9.12 -5.57
C THR A 87 -3.88 8.08 -5.00
N GLY A 88 -4.23 8.19 -3.72
CA GLY A 88 -5.27 7.35 -3.13
C GLY A 88 -6.57 8.12 -2.98
N TRP A 89 -7.60 7.81 -3.79
CA TRP A 89 -8.97 8.27 -3.50
C TRP A 89 -9.56 7.58 -2.25
N ALA A 90 -8.96 6.45 -1.83
CA ALA A 90 -9.31 5.71 -0.62
C ALA A 90 -8.35 6.08 0.53
N SER A 91 -8.91 6.30 1.74
CA SER A 91 -8.10 6.67 2.90
C SER A 91 -7.14 5.54 3.33
N PRO A 92 -5.93 5.85 3.84
CA PRO A 92 -4.99 4.84 4.33
C PRO A 92 -5.59 3.95 5.42
N GLN A 93 -6.44 4.53 6.28
CA GLN A 93 -7.15 3.81 7.34
C GLN A 93 -8.17 2.81 6.78
N LEU A 94 -8.91 3.19 5.73
CA LEU A 94 -9.83 2.28 5.04
C LEU A 94 -9.04 1.15 4.38
N LEU A 95 -7.97 1.46 3.65
CA LEU A 95 -7.12 0.45 3.02
C LEU A 95 -6.54 -0.54 4.05
N ARG A 96 -6.10 -0.05 5.21
CA ARG A 96 -5.67 -0.91 6.33
C ARG A 96 -6.80 -1.82 6.82
N ARG A 97 -8.00 -1.27 7.05
CA ARG A 97 -9.16 -2.09 7.49
C ARG A 97 -9.55 -3.15 6.47
N LEU A 98 -9.40 -2.85 5.19
CA LEU A 98 -9.69 -3.78 4.11
C LEU A 98 -8.61 -4.87 3.95
N SER A 99 -7.33 -4.49 4.10
CA SER A 99 -6.21 -5.44 3.99
C SER A 99 -6.15 -6.41 5.17
N VAL A 100 -6.19 -5.89 6.39
CA VAL A 100 -5.95 -6.67 7.62
C VAL A 100 -7.18 -6.85 8.53
N GLY A 101 -8.32 -6.24 8.19
CA GLY A 101 -9.51 -6.26 9.04
C GLY A 101 -9.43 -5.24 10.18
N LYS A 102 -10.27 -5.41 11.21
CA LYS A 102 -10.10 -4.65 12.45
C LYS A 102 -8.79 -5.06 13.10
N ALA A 103 -7.86 -4.11 13.27
CA ALA A 103 -6.59 -4.28 14.00
C ALA A 103 -6.82 -4.41 15.52
N ALA A 104 -7.84 -5.17 15.94
CA ALA A 104 -8.14 -5.43 17.33
C ALA A 104 -7.29 -6.60 17.80
N LEU A 105 -6.36 -6.38 18.72
CA LEU A 105 -5.60 -7.46 19.34
C LEU A 105 -6.50 -8.26 20.29
N PRO A 106 -6.48 -9.61 20.24
CA PRO A 106 -7.13 -10.43 21.26
C PRO A 106 -6.62 -10.06 22.67
N ARG A 107 -7.53 -9.82 23.62
CA ARG A 107 -7.22 -9.34 24.98
C ARG A 107 -6.32 -10.27 25.82
N LYS A 108 -6.29 -11.56 25.50
CA LYS A 108 -5.54 -12.59 26.25
C LYS A 108 -4.23 -13.01 25.56
N LEU A 109 -3.63 -12.14 24.76
CA LEU A 109 -2.34 -12.41 24.12
C LEU A 109 -1.19 -12.04 25.06
N PRO A 110 -0.11 -12.85 25.12
CA PRO A 110 1.16 -12.43 25.72
C PRO A 110 1.67 -11.13 25.09
N ALA A 111 2.29 -10.26 25.90
CA ALA A 111 2.69 -8.91 25.47
C ALA A 111 3.61 -8.90 24.24
N SER A 112 4.60 -9.79 24.20
CA SER A 112 5.53 -9.93 23.06
C SER A 112 4.82 -10.35 21.77
N LEU A 113 3.87 -11.30 21.87
CA LEU A 113 3.08 -11.75 20.73
C LEU A 113 2.10 -10.66 20.27
N ALA A 114 1.51 -9.92 21.20
CA ALA A 114 0.64 -8.78 20.88
C ALA A 114 1.41 -7.68 20.14
N ALA A 115 2.62 -7.35 20.60
CA ALA A 115 3.51 -6.40 19.93
C ALA A 115 3.90 -6.87 18.52
N GLY A 116 4.28 -8.14 18.37
CA GLY A 116 4.62 -8.72 17.06
C GLY A 116 3.46 -8.70 16.07
N ILE A 117 2.23 -9.02 16.52
CA ILE A 117 1.03 -8.94 15.68
C ILE A 117 0.71 -7.49 15.29
N ALA A 118 0.89 -6.54 16.22
CA ALA A 118 0.66 -5.12 15.94
C ALA A 118 1.61 -4.62 14.85
N GLN A 119 2.90 -4.97 14.96
CA GLN A 119 3.92 -4.63 13.98
C GLN A 119 3.61 -5.27 12.62
N TYR A 120 3.33 -6.58 12.61
CA TYR A 120 2.91 -7.30 11.41
C TYR A 120 1.75 -6.61 10.70
N PHE A 121 0.73 -6.13 11.42
CA PHE A 121 -0.38 -5.42 10.79
C PHE A 121 0.01 -4.09 10.16
N THR A 122 0.94 -3.36 10.78
CA THR A 122 1.46 -2.11 10.22
C THR A 122 2.19 -2.40 8.92
N ASP A 123 3.19 -3.29 8.97
CA ASP A 123 4.05 -3.62 7.82
C ASP A 123 3.25 -4.24 6.68
N TRP A 124 2.40 -5.22 7.00
CA TRP A 124 1.55 -5.89 6.02
C TRP A 124 0.57 -4.92 5.36
N SER A 125 0.02 -3.95 6.10
CA SER A 125 -0.91 -2.97 5.53
C SER A 125 -0.22 -2.03 4.54
N GLN A 126 1.04 -1.65 4.81
CA GLN A 126 1.85 -0.83 3.92
C GLN A 126 2.25 -1.63 2.66
N LEU A 127 2.79 -2.83 2.84
CA LEU A 127 3.22 -3.71 1.74
C LEU A 127 2.06 -4.07 0.80
N THR A 128 0.86 -4.29 1.35
CA THR A 128 -0.33 -4.66 0.56
C THR A 128 -1.19 -3.47 0.12
N ALA A 129 -0.81 -2.22 0.41
CA ALA A 129 -1.64 -1.05 0.12
C ALA A 129 -2.04 -0.97 -1.37
N LYS A 130 -1.06 -1.11 -2.27
CA LYS A 130 -1.28 -1.10 -3.73
C LYS A 130 -2.17 -2.25 -4.20
N LEU A 131 -1.98 -3.44 -3.63
CA LEU A 131 -2.80 -4.61 -3.94
C LEU A 131 -4.25 -4.41 -3.50
N THR A 132 -4.45 -3.90 -2.28
CA THR A 132 -5.77 -3.60 -1.71
C THR A 132 -6.49 -2.54 -2.51
N HIS A 133 -5.78 -1.49 -2.94
CA HIS A 133 -6.33 -0.45 -3.80
C HIS A 133 -6.84 -1.00 -5.15
N LEU A 134 -6.06 -1.86 -5.81
CA LEU A 134 -6.46 -2.49 -7.07
C LEU A 134 -7.67 -3.41 -6.89
N ARG A 135 -7.73 -4.17 -5.79
CA ARG A 135 -8.89 -5.02 -5.46
C ARG A 135 -10.14 -4.17 -5.19
N LEU A 136 -10.00 -3.06 -4.46
CA LEU A 136 -11.11 -2.15 -4.20
C LEU A 136 -11.62 -1.50 -5.48
N GLY A 137 -10.72 -1.02 -6.34
CA GLY A 137 -11.08 -0.46 -7.65
C GLY A 137 -11.82 -1.48 -8.53
N HIS A 138 -11.34 -2.72 -8.59
CA HIS A 138 -12.03 -3.82 -9.26
C HIS A 138 -13.47 -4.00 -8.73
N THR A 139 -13.63 -4.13 -7.42
CA THR A 139 -14.94 -4.33 -6.77
C THR A 139 -15.91 -3.18 -7.05
N ILE A 140 -15.44 -1.93 -7.00
CA ILE A 140 -16.29 -0.75 -7.23
C ILE A 140 -16.73 -0.64 -8.68
N HIS A 141 -15.83 -0.88 -9.63
CA HIS A 141 -16.21 -0.89 -11.04
C HIS A 141 -17.19 -2.01 -11.36
N LEU A 142 -16.99 -3.20 -10.77
CA LEU A 142 -17.92 -4.30 -10.92
C LEU A 142 -19.29 -3.97 -10.31
N ALA A 143 -19.33 -3.30 -9.15
CA ALA A 143 -20.57 -2.86 -8.54
C ALA A 143 -21.30 -1.79 -9.35
N ALA A 144 -20.58 -0.84 -9.94
CA ALA A 144 -21.17 0.15 -10.84
C ALA A 144 -21.73 -0.49 -12.13
N ALA A 145 -21.01 -1.46 -12.70
CA ALA A 145 -21.49 -2.23 -13.85
C ALA A 145 -22.76 -3.02 -13.48
N ALA A 146 -22.75 -3.70 -12.33
CA ALA A 146 -23.88 -4.46 -11.83
C ALA A 146 -25.10 -3.57 -11.55
N PHE A 147 -24.89 -2.37 -11.02
CA PHE A 147 -25.95 -1.38 -10.84
C PHE A 147 -26.59 -0.96 -12.17
N ALA A 148 -25.79 -0.64 -13.18
CA ALA A 148 -26.32 -0.31 -14.50
C ALA A 148 -27.04 -1.50 -15.15
N LEU A 149 -26.53 -2.72 -14.98
CA LEU A 149 -27.21 -3.95 -15.42
C LEU A 149 -28.54 -4.17 -14.68
N GLY A 150 -28.61 -3.85 -13.38
CA GLY A 150 -29.85 -3.86 -12.61
C GLY A 150 -30.88 -2.87 -13.17
N ALA A 151 -30.45 -1.65 -13.50
CA ALA A 151 -31.32 -0.65 -14.14
C ALA A 151 -31.83 -1.12 -15.52
N ILE A 152 -30.95 -1.70 -16.35
CA ILE A 152 -31.33 -2.30 -17.64
C ILE A 152 -32.33 -3.45 -17.44
N ALA A 153 -32.07 -4.35 -16.50
CA ALA A 153 -32.96 -5.46 -16.19
C ALA A 153 -34.33 -4.96 -15.73
N SER A 154 -34.35 -3.87 -14.94
CA SER A 154 -35.58 -3.22 -14.51
C SER A 154 -36.38 -2.67 -15.69
N LEU A 155 -35.73 -2.00 -16.65
CA LEU A 155 -36.36 -1.49 -17.88
C LEU A 155 -37.00 -2.61 -18.71
N TYR A 156 -36.28 -3.72 -18.92
CA TYR A 156 -36.81 -4.86 -19.68
C TYR A 156 -37.88 -5.64 -18.92
N ALA A 157 -37.69 -5.90 -17.63
CA ALA A 157 -38.69 -6.56 -16.79
C ALA A 157 -39.98 -5.76 -16.76
N ARG A 158 -39.86 -4.43 -16.77
CA ARG A 158 -41.00 -3.58 -17.06
C ARG A 158 -41.58 -3.91 -18.42
N GLY A 159 -40.87 -3.68 -19.53
CA GLY A 159 -41.35 -3.86 -20.91
C GLY A 159 -42.11 -5.16 -21.20
N VAL A 160 -41.81 -6.25 -20.47
CA VAL A 160 -42.48 -7.55 -20.59
C VAL A 160 -43.76 -7.66 -19.75
N LEU A 161 -43.83 -7.03 -18.57
CA LEU A 161 -44.88 -7.28 -17.57
C LEU A 161 -46.05 -6.28 -17.59
N THR A 162 -45.92 -5.10 -18.21
CA THR A 162 -47.05 -4.16 -18.36
C THR A 162 -47.06 -3.50 -19.75
N GLN A 163 -48.20 -2.95 -20.18
CA GLN A 163 -48.28 -2.16 -21.43
C GLN A 163 -47.92 -0.70 -21.12
N TYR A 164 -46.82 -0.20 -21.67
CA TYR A 164 -46.30 1.15 -21.38
C TYR A 164 -46.73 2.16 -22.43
N ALA A 165 -47.03 3.38 -21.98
CA ALA A 165 -46.93 4.57 -22.79
C ALA A 165 -45.57 5.22 -22.51
N ALA A 166 -44.73 5.33 -23.55
CA ALA A 166 -43.54 6.18 -23.51
C ALA A 166 -43.99 7.63 -23.71
N GLY A 167 -43.45 8.56 -22.93
CA GLY A 167 -43.81 9.97 -23.04
C GLY A 167 -42.78 10.86 -22.38
N TRP A 168 -42.82 12.15 -22.69
CA TRP A 168 -42.07 13.17 -21.96
C TRP A 168 -42.96 14.39 -21.74
N GLU A 169 -42.68 15.09 -20.64
CA GLU A 169 -43.33 16.34 -20.28
C GLU A 169 -42.24 17.30 -19.80
N SER A 170 -42.18 18.51 -20.35
CA SER A 170 -41.26 19.55 -19.88
C SER A 170 -41.91 20.92 -20.00
N THR A 171 -41.85 21.71 -18.93
CA THR A 171 -42.26 23.12 -18.95
C THR A 171 -41.19 24.01 -19.61
N PHE A 172 -39.95 23.54 -19.71
CA PHE A 172 -38.80 24.34 -20.14
C PHE A 172 -38.26 23.97 -21.51
N LEU A 173 -38.46 22.72 -21.94
CA LEU A 173 -37.89 22.20 -23.18
C LEU A 173 -38.99 21.95 -24.21
N ASP A 174 -38.73 22.35 -25.45
CA ASP A 174 -39.56 21.98 -26.60
C ASP A 174 -39.13 20.64 -27.22
N ALA A 175 -39.93 20.13 -28.15
CA ALA A 175 -39.67 18.84 -28.78
C ALA A 175 -38.37 18.82 -29.61
N THR A 176 -37.96 19.98 -30.14
CA THR A 176 -36.72 20.11 -30.91
C THR A 176 -35.51 19.95 -29.99
N GLN A 177 -35.56 20.60 -28.83
CA GLN A 177 -34.52 20.52 -27.81
C GLN A 177 -34.44 19.11 -27.20
N VAL A 178 -35.58 18.47 -26.92
CA VAL A 178 -35.62 17.08 -26.44
C VAL A 178 -35.08 16.12 -27.49
N HIS A 179 -35.46 16.29 -28.76
CA HIS A 179 -34.91 15.49 -29.85
C HIS A 179 -33.39 15.65 -29.95
N ALA A 180 -32.87 16.87 -29.91
CA ALA A 180 -31.43 17.13 -29.96
C ALA A 180 -30.68 16.48 -28.79
N LEU A 181 -31.22 16.57 -27.56
CA LEU A 181 -30.64 15.94 -26.38
C LEU A 181 -30.60 14.41 -26.50
N LEU A 182 -31.72 13.79 -26.89
CA LEU A 182 -31.80 12.35 -27.05
C LEU A 182 -30.94 11.87 -28.23
N ALA A 183 -30.86 12.64 -29.32
CA ALA A 183 -30.02 12.32 -30.47
C ALA A 183 -28.55 12.31 -30.06
N PHE A 184 -28.10 13.31 -29.28
CA PHE A 184 -26.75 13.34 -28.73
C PHE A 184 -26.49 12.16 -27.78
N LEU A 185 -27.43 11.89 -26.87
CA LEU A 185 -27.31 10.81 -25.88
C LEU A 185 -27.21 9.42 -26.55
N PHE A 186 -28.05 9.16 -27.55
CA PHE A 186 -28.18 7.87 -28.21
C PHE A 186 -27.27 7.70 -29.44
N ALA A 187 -26.63 8.77 -29.93
CA ALA A 187 -25.72 8.72 -31.07
C ALA A 187 -24.64 7.62 -30.94
N PRO A 188 -23.95 7.45 -29.79
CA PRO A 188 -22.97 6.38 -29.63
C PRO A 188 -23.58 4.98 -29.77
N ALA A 189 -24.78 4.77 -29.21
CA ALA A 189 -25.47 3.49 -29.29
C ALA A 189 -25.94 3.19 -30.72
N LEU A 190 -26.51 4.17 -31.42
CA LEU A 190 -26.94 4.05 -32.82
C LEU A 190 -25.78 3.82 -33.79
N ALA A 191 -24.59 4.35 -33.48
CA ALA A 191 -23.39 4.13 -34.28
C ALA A 191 -22.82 2.70 -34.15
N VAL A 192 -23.02 2.05 -33.00
CA VAL A 192 -22.41 0.75 -32.68
C VAL A 192 -23.40 -0.41 -32.87
N PHE A 193 -24.67 -0.21 -32.55
CA PHE A 193 -25.69 -1.25 -32.60
C PHE A 193 -26.68 -0.98 -33.75
N PRO A 194 -27.17 -2.03 -34.43
CA PRO A 194 -28.15 -1.91 -35.50
C PRO A 194 -29.55 -1.66 -34.93
N LEU A 195 -29.74 -0.50 -34.30
CA LEU A 195 -30.99 -0.08 -33.68
C LEU A 195 -31.72 0.92 -34.58
N GLN A 196 -33.04 0.88 -34.55
CA GLN A 196 -33.85 1.87 -35.24
C GLN A 196 -33.71 3.24 -34.54
N GLY A 197 -33.34 4.25 -35.32
CA GLY A 197 -33.34 5.64 -34.88
C GLY A 197 -34.75 6.20 -34.66
N PHE A 198 -34.81 7.51 -34.42
CA PHE A 198 -36.04 8.25 -34.20
C PHE A 198 -35.93 9.63 -34.84
N SER A 199 -37.06 10.19 -35.23
CA SER A 199 -37.19 11.51 -35.84
C SER A 199 -37.70 12.55 -34.84
N LEU A 200 -37.69 13.82 -35.24
CA LEU A 200 -38.37 14.88 -34.48
C LEU A 200 -39.88 14.60 -34.35
N ALA A 201 -40.51 14.09 -35.40
CA ALA A 201 -41.92 13.72 -35.39
C ALA A 201 -42.20 12.60 -34.38
N ASP A 202 -41.30 11.63 -34.25
CA ASP A 202 -41.41 10.59 -33.21
C ASP A 202 -41.38 11.18 -31.80
N VAL A 203 -40.51 12.18 -31.55
CA VAL A 203 -40.40 12.83 -30.23
C VAL A 203 -41.62 13.72 -29.96
N GLN A 204 -42.10 14.45 -30.97
CA GLN A 204 -43.32 15.26 -30.89
C GLN A 204 -44.56 14.40 -30.62
N ALA A 205 -44.67 13.22 -31.24
CA ALA A 205 -45.79 12.30 -31.02
C ALA A 205 -45.86 11.77 -29.58
N LEU A 206 -44.76 11.86 -28.83
CA LEU A 206 -44.65 11.43 -27.43
C LEU A 206 -44.74 12.61 -26.44
N HIS A 207 -44.98 13.82 -26.95
CA HIS A 207 -45.21 15.01 -26.13
C HIS A 207 -46.62 14.95 -25.55
N PHE A 208 -46.70 14.81 -24.22
CA PHE A 208 -47.90 14.35 -23.48
C PHE A 208 -48.28 12.89 -23.77
N VAL A 209 -48.74 12.20 -22.73
CA VAL A 209 -49.04 10.75 -22.79
C VAL A 209 -50.10 10.44 -23.86
N GLN A 210 -49.72 9.67 -24.88
CA GLN A 210 -50.67 9.03 -25.79
C GLN A 210 -51.07 7.63 -25.28
N GLU A 211 -52.12 7.05 -25.89
CA GLU A 211 -52.52 5.67 -25.62
C GLU A 211 -51.33 4.70 -25.81
N PRO A 212 -51.20 3.68 -24.94
CA PRO A 212 -50.09 2.74 -25.00
C PRO A 212 -50.02 2.03 -26.35
N SER A 213 -48.93 2.25 -27.09
CA SER A 213 -48.60 1.50 -28.31
C SER A 213 -47.41 0.56 -28.05
N PRO A 214 -47.59 -0.78 -28.17
CA PRO A 214 -46.53 -1.75 -27.90
C PRO A 214 -45.25 -1.55 -28.73
N ALA A 215 -45.39 -1.12 -29.98
CA ALA A 215 -44.27 -0.89 -30.89
C ALA A 215 -43.44 0.35 -30.52
N GLY A 216 -44.07 1.38 -29.91
CA GLY A 216 -43.41 2.64 -29.57
C GLY A 216 -42.48 2.53 -28.36
N GLY A 217 -42.91 1.85 -27.29
CA GLY A 217 -42.17 1.76 -26.03
C GLY A 217 -40.90 0.91 -26.10
N ALA A 218 -40.94 -0.21 -26.84
CA ALA A 218 -39.81 -1.13 -26.96
C ALA A 218 -38.57 -0.46 -27.57
N ARG A 219 -38.76 0.40 -28.59
CA ARG A 219 -37.67 1.16 -29.23
C ARG A 219 -36.86 1.96 -28.22
N TRP A 220 -37.51 2.72 -27.34
CA TRP A 220 -36.84 3.55 -26.33
C TRP A 220 -36.11 2.72 -25.28
N VAL A 221 -36.70 1.60 -24.85
CA VAL A 221 -36.04 0.66 -23.93
C VAL A 221 -34.74 0.12 -24.54
N HIS A 222 -34.75 -0.27 -25.82
CA HIS A 222 -33.55 -0.73 -26.50
C HIS A 222 -32.48 0.37 -26.63
N LEU A 223 -32.87 1.61 -26.97
CA LEU A 223 -31.95 2.75 -27.05
C LEU A 223 -31.28 3.05 -25.70
N TYR A 224 -32.06 3.09 -24.61
CA TYR A 224 -31.52 3.28 -23.26
C TYR A 224 -30.64 2.12 -22.82
N ALA A 225 -31.08 0.89 -23.03
CA ALA A 225 -30.32 -0.30 -22.65
C ALA A 225 -28.98 -0.34 -23.39
N ALA A 226 -28.97 -0.08 -24.68
CA ALA A 226 -27.76 -0.06 -25.49
C ALA A 226 -26.81 1.07 -25.08
N THR A 227 -27.35 2.26 -24.76
CA THR A 227 -26.56 3.40 -24.29
C THR A 227 -25.93 3.13 -22.93
N LEU A 228 -26.68 2.58 -21.97
CA LEU A 228 -26.14 2.17 -20.67
C LEU A 228 -25.12 1.05 -20.82
N LEU A 229 -25.36 0.09 -21.72
CA LEU A 229 -24.44 -1.00 -21.96
C LEU A 229 -23.11 -0.48 -22.52
N LEU A 230 -23.15 0.42 -23.51
CA LEU A 230 -21.97 0.96 -24.18
C LEU A 230 -21.22 2.00 -23.34
N LEU A 231 -21.93 2.95 -22.74
CA LEU A 231 -21.32 4.08 -22.05
C LEU A 231 -21.04 3.78 -20.57
N VAL A 232 -21.67 2.77 -19.98
CA VAL A 232 -21.52 2.49 -18.54
C VAL A 232 -21.02 1.07 -18.31
N VAL A 233 -21.78 0.05 -18.69
CA VAL A 233 -21.46 -1.35 -18.34
C VAL A 233 -20.11 -1.75 -18.94
N LEU A 234 -19.93 -1.60 -20.25
CA LEU A 234 -18.74 -2.06 -20.95
C LEU A 234 -17.45 -1.36 -20.44
N PRO A 235 -17.36 -0.02 -20.34
CA PRO A 235 -16.17 0.63 -19.81
C PRO A 235 -15.88 0.26 -18.36
N ARG A 236 -16.92 0.10 -17.51
CA ARG A 236 -16.76 -0.34 -16.12
C ARG A 236 -16.22 -1.76 -16.04
N LEU A 237 -16.71 -2.68 -16.87
CA LEU A 237 -16.19 -4.05 -16.93
C LEU A 237 -14.73 -4.08 -17.39
N VAL A 238 -14.36 -3.28 -18.40
CA VAL A 238 -12.96 -3.15 -18.83
C VAL A 238 -12.07 -2.66 -17.68
N LEU A 239 -12.47 -1.59 -16.98
CA LEU A 239 -11.72 -1.07 -15.82
C LEU A 239 -11.64 -2.09 -14.68
N ALA A 240 -12.71 -2.84 -14.43
CA ALA A 240 -12.74 -3.91 -13.44
C ALA A 240 -11.74 -5.02 -13.82
N ILE A 241 -11.76 -5.49 -15.07
CA ILE A 241 -10.86 -6.54 -15.57
C ILE A 241 -9.41 -6.07 -15.48
N VAL A 242 -9.08 -4.86 -15.95
CA VAL A 242 -7.72 -4.32 -15.88
C VAL A 242 -7.22 -4.26 -14.44
N SER A 243 -8.04 -3.76 -13.52
CA SER A 243 -7.71 -3.69 -12.09
C SER A 243 -7.52 -5.09 -11.48
N GLY A 244 -8.39 -6.04 -11.84
CA GLY A 244 -8.32 -7.43 -11.40
C GLY A 244 -7.07 -8.16 -11.91
N LEU A 245 -6.71 -7.98 -13.18
CA LEU A 245 -5.49 -8.53 -13.77
C LEU A 245 -4.24 -7.96 -13.11
N ARG A 246 -4.20 -6.64 -12.88
CA ARG A 246 -3.10 -5.99 -12.15
C ARG A 246 -3.00 -6.50 -10.70
N ALA A 247 -4.13 -6.65 -10.02
CA ALA A 247 -4.17 -7.21 -8.66
C ALA A 247 -3.69 -8.67 -8.64
N ARG A 248 -4.11 -9.49 -9.60
CA ARG A 248 -3.68 -10.89 -9.72
C ARG A 248 -2.18 -11.00 -9.97
N ARG A 249 -1.65 -10.20 -10.91
CA ARG A 249 -0.21 -10.15 -11.20
C ARG A 249 0.59 -9.74 -9.96
N LEU A 250 0.16 -8.70 -9.25
CA LEU A 250 0.83 -8.23 -8.03
C LEU A 250 0.73 -9.23 -6.88
N ALA A 251 -0.38 -9.97 -6.76
CA ALA A 251 -0.52 -11.03 -5.77
C ALA A 251 0.38 -12.24 -6.08
N GLN A 252 0.60 -12.56 -7.35
CA GLN A 252 1.47 -13.65 -7.80
C GLN A 252 2.96 -13.28 -7.74
N ARG A 253 3.29 -12.03 -8.06
CA ARG A 253 4.65 -11.47 -8.02
C ARG A 253 4.73 -10.38 -6.96
N PHE A 254 4.43 -10.76 -5.72
CA PHE A 254 4.44 -9.82 -4.61
C PHE A 254 5.87 -9.39 -4.31
N PRO A 255 6.20 -8.09 -4.38
CA PRO A 255 7.57 -7.61 -4.19
C PRO A 255 7.90 -7.64 -2.69
N LEU A 256 8.34 -8.80 -2.21
CA LEU A 256 8.91 -8.94 -0.88
C LEU A 256 10.43 -8.95 -1.02
N ASP A 257 11.08 -7.90 -0.53
CA ASP A 257 12.54 -7.82 -0.56
C ASP A 257 13.14 -8.69 0.56
N LEU A 258 13.46 -9.94 0.21
CA LEU A 258 14.13 -10.88 1.11
C LEU A 258 15.59 -10.51 1.40
N GLY A 259 16.13 -9.49 0.71
CA GLY A 259 17.47 -8.98 0.94
C GLY A 259 17.59 -8.09 2.17
N GLN A 260 16.48 -7.68 2.77
CA GLN A 260 16.49 -6.83 3.97
C GLN A 260 17.16 -7.54 5.16
N PRO A 261 17.87 -6.79 6.04
CA PRO A 261 18.57 -7.35 7.20
C PRO A 261 17.69 -8.28 8.06
N TYR A 262 16.42 -7.92 8.25
CA TYR A 262 15.45 -8.73 8.99
C TYR A 262 15.28 -10.16 8.44
N PHE A 263 15.09 -10.32 7.12
CA PHE A 263 14.83 -11.64 6.52
C PHE A 263 16.07 -12.51 6.48
N ARG A 264 17.26 -11.91 6.32
CA ARG A 264 18.54 -12.63 6.39
C ARG A 264 18.80 -13.14 7.79
N LEU A 265 18.67 -12.27 8.80
CA LEU A 265 18.74 -12.66 10.21
C LEU A 265 17.77 -13.79 10.56
N LEU A 266 16.55 -13.73 10.03
CA LEU A 266 15.57 -14.79 10.21
C LEU A 266 15.99 -16.08 9.50
N ALA A 267 16.52 -16.00 8.28
CA ALA A 267 17.02 -17.15 7.52
C ALA A 267 18.20 -17.82 8.23
N ASP A 268 19.16 -17.04 8.73
CA ASP A 268 20.33 -17.51 9.47
C ASP A 268 19.93 -18.21 10.77
N ARG A 269 19.00 -17.62 11.55
CA ARG A 269 18.46 -18.26 12.76
C ARG A 269 17.74 -19.58 12.51
N VAL A 270 17.18 -19.73 11.31
CA VAL A 270 16.49 -20.95 10.89
C VAL A 270 17.46 -21.94 10.21
N GLY A 271 18.76 -21.60 10.14
CA GLY A 271 19.82 -22.41 9.56
C GLY A 271 19.71 -22.56 8.05
N ALA A 272 19.08 -21.59 7.37
CA ALA A 272 18.81 -21.65 5.93
C ALA A 272 19.93 -21.00 5.08
N SER A 273 20.86 -20.28 5.73
CA SER A 273 21.94 -19.52 5.11
C SER A 273 23.25 -19.72 5.91
N GLY A 274 24.40 -19.47 5.29
CA GLY A 274 25.72 -19.55 5.92
C GLY A 274 25.93 -18.51 7.04
N PRO A 275 27.13 -18.41 7.63
CA PRO A 275 27.40 -17.49 8.74
C PRO A 275 27.19 -16.03 8.31
N ALA A 276 26.41 -15.29 9.09
CA ALA A 276 26.08 -13.89 8.82
C ALA A 276 27.30 -12.99 9.06
N VAL A 277 27.62 -12.09 8.11
CA VAL A 277 28.78 -11.20 8.23
C VAL A 277 28.35 -9.78 8.67
N LEU A 278 28.94 -9.28 9.76
CA LEU A 278 28.90 -7.86 10.16
C LEU A 278 30.14 -7.17 9.61
N ARG A 279 29.96 -6.30 8.61
CA ARG A 279 31.04 -5.45 8.11
C ARG A 279 31.10 -4.16 8.91
N VAL A 280 32.25 -3.84 9.48
CA VAL A 280 32.46 -2.60 10.26
C VAL A 280 33.49 -1.72 9.57
N ILE A 281 33.14 -0.45 9.38
CA ILE A 281 33.99 0.58 8.77
C ILE A 281 34.28 1.66 9.81
N PRO A 282 35.47 1.65 10.45
CA PRO A 282 35.88 2.69 11.37
C PRO A 282 36.16 4.00 10.63
N TYR A 283 35.84 5.13 11.25
CA TYR A 283 36.14 6.46 10.70
C TYR A 283 36.94 7.28 11.71
N SER A 284 38.07 7.83 11.26
CA SER A 284 38.96 8.71 12.03
C SER A 284 39.55 8.12 13.32
N PHE A 285 39.43 6.81 13.54
CA PHE A 285 40.09 6.14 14.66
C PHE A 285 40.45 4.68 14.35
N THR A 286 41.52 4.18 14.97
CA THR A 286 42.00 2.80 14.81
C THR A 286 41.43 1.91 15.90
N VAL A 287 40.99 0.71 15.51
CA VAL A 287 40.49 -0.31 16.43
C VAL A 287 41.66 -1.18 16.89
N ASP A 288 41.97 -1.14 18.18
CA ASP A 288 42.96 -2.04 18.79
C ASP A 288 42.42 -3.46 19.00
N GLU A 289 43.27 -4.38 19.46
CA GLU A 289 42.90 -5.77 19.66
C GLU A 289 41.79 -6.00 20.70
N ALA A 290 41.72 -5.17 21.74
CA ALA A 290 40.68 -5.29 22.76
C ALA A 290 39.32 -4.89 22.18
N ARG A 291 39.27 -3.77 21.48
CA ARG A 291 38.07 -3.27 20.79
C ARG A 291 37.67 -4.15 19.61
N HIS A 292 38.61 -4.81 18.95
CA HIS A 292 38.32 -5.79 17.91
C HIS A 292 37.54 -6.99 18.49
N LYS A 293 37.98 -7.52 19.64
CA LYS A 293 37.23 -8.57 20.36
C LYS A 293 35.84 -8.09 20.79
N GLY A 294 35.74 -6.83 21.24
CA GLY A 294 34.46 -6.19 21.52
C GLY A 294 33.52 -6.15 20.32
N LEU A 295 34.03 -5.79 19.13
CA LEU A 295 33.25 -5.81 17.89
C LEU A 295 32.81 -7.22 17.50
N ALA A 296 33.64 -8.25 17.77
CA ALA A 296 33.26 -9.64 17.52
C ALA A 296 32.11 -10.06 18.46
N ALA A 297 32.15 -9.65 19.74
CA ALA A 297 31.04 -9.84 20.66
C ALA A 297 29.78 -9.10 20.21
N VAL A 298 29.90 -7.86 19.73
CA VAL A 298 28.80 -7.10 19.12
C VAL A 298 28.22 -7.83 17.91
N ALA A 299 29.06 -8.37 17.02
CA ALA A 299 28.60 -9.17 15.89
C ALA A 299 27.79 -10.39 16.35
N ALA A 300 28.27 -11.10 17.38
CA ALA A 300 27.58 -12.24 17.96
C ALA A 300 26.22 -11.86 18.59
N MET A 301 26.16 -10.75 19.33
CA MET A 301 24.91 -10.24 19.92
C MET A 301 23.85 -9.91 18.86
N VAL A 302 24.27 -9.39 17.70
CA VAL A 302 23.36 -8.84 16.68
C VAL A 302 22.95 -9.90 15.67
N LEU A 303 23.91 -10.70 15.20
CA LEU A 303 23.75 -11.65 14.12
C LEU A 303 23.70 -13.12 14.60
N GLY A 304 24.09 -13.40 15.85
CA GLY A 304 24.11 -14.74 16.47
C GLY A 304 25.51 -15.31 16.65
N GLU A 305 25.63 -16.40 17.41
CA GLU A 305 26.91 -17.03 17.80
C GLU A 305 27.87 -17.39 16.64
N GLN A 306 27.34 -17.65 15.45
CA GLN A 306 28.12 -18.01 14.26
C GLN A 306 28.44 -16.80 13.37
N ALA A 307 28.21 -15.58 13.86
CA ALA A 307 28.48 -14.35 13.14
C ALA A 307 29.97 -14.17 12.85
N GLN A 308 30.27 -13.62 11.69
CA GLN A 308 31.62 -13.23 11.31
C GLN A 308 31.76 -11.71 11.34
N LEU A 309 32.86 -11.22 11.91
CA LEU A 309 33.25 -9.82 11.86
C LEU A 309 34.16 -9.58 10.66
N MET A 310 33.76 -8.66 9.78
CA MET A 310 34.59 -8.13 8.70
C MET A 310 34.98 -6.69 9.01
N LEU A 311 36.10 -6.51 9.71
CA LEU A 311 36.64 -5.18 10.00
C LEU A 311 37.36 -4.63 8.76
N ARG A 312 36.99 -3.43 8.32
CA ARG A 312 37.69 -2.69 7.24
C ARG A 312 38.76 -1.76 7.81
N PRO A 313 39.74 -1.34 7.00
CA PRO A 313 40.67 -0.30 7.38
C PRO A 313 39.95 0.97 7.82
N SER A 314 40.52 1.67 8.80
CA SER A 314 39.98 2.94 9.27
C SER A 314 40.05 3.98 8.16
N CYS A 315 38.95 4.71 7.95
CA CYS A 315 38.91 5.80 6.99
C CYS A 315 39.53 7.06 7.61
N PRO A 316 40.52 7.70 6.95
CA PRO A 316 41.14 8.92 7.46
C PRO A 316 40.14 10.08 7.60
N TYR A 317 40.45 10.99 8.52
CA TYR A 317 39.69 12.23 8.69
C TYR A 317 39.86 13.15 7.48
N GLY A 318 38.76 13.71 6.97
CA GLY A 318 38.79 14.71 5.89
C GLY A 318 39.07 14.17 4.49
N GLU A 319 39.29 12.86 4.32
CA GLU A 319 39.41 12.24 2.99
C GLU A 319 38.04 11.94 2.36
N GLU A 320 37.98 11.98 1.02
CA GLU A 320 36.75 11.72 0.30
C GLU A 320 36.33 10.23 0.44
N PRO A 321 35.10 9.94 0.89
CA PRO A 321 34.64 8.58 1.12
C PRO A 321 34.75 7.66 -0.11
N LYS A 322 34.64 8.24 -1.31
CA LYS A 322 34.69 7.52 -2.58
C LYS A 322 36.06 6.88 -2.83
N ASP A 323 37.12 7.57 -2.47
CA ASP A 323 38.48 7.11 -2.71
C ASP A 323 38.87 6.04 -1.71
N VAL A 324 38.56 6.27 -0.43
CA VAL A 324 38.89 5.35 0.67
C VAL A 324 38.09 4.04 0.61
N LEU A 325 36.84 4.09 0.12
CA LEU A 325 35.94 2.92 0.07
C LEU A 325 35.85 2.26 -1.30
N ARG A 326 36.72 2.62 -2.25
CA ARG A 326 36.70 2.09 -3.62
C ARG A 326 36.70 0.56 -3.68
N ASP A 327 37.47 -0.08 -2.81
CA ASP A 327 37.64 -1.54 -2.78
C ASP A 327 36.71 -2.24 -1.77
N ALA A 328 35.83 -1.50 -1.08
CA ALA A 328 35.01 -2.04 -0.01
C ALA A 328 33.79 -2.84 -0.49
N ARG A 329 33.48 -2.83 -1.81
CA ARG A 329 32.31 -3.49 -2.44
C ARG A 329 31.05 -3.39 -1.58
N LEU A 330 30.53 -2.17 -1.42
CA LEU A 330 29.43 -1.87 -0.49
C LEU A 330 28.13 -2.66 -0.77
N ASP A 331 27.99 -3.22 -1.98
CA ASP A 331 26.87 -4.03 -2.46
C ASP A 331 27.02 -5.55 -2.25
N ASP A 332 28.04 -5.99 -1.51
CA ASP A 332 28.34 -7.42 -1.29
C ASP A 332 27.12 -8.22 -0.80
N ALA A 333 26.82 -9.31 -1.51
CA ALA A 333 25.69 -10.19 -1.22
C ALA A 333 25.88 -11.03 0.04
N ASP A 334 27.11 -11.26 0.48
CA ASP A 334 27.43 -12.09 1.64
C ASP A 334 27.43 -11.29 2.95
N VAL A 335 27.43 -9.96 2.86
CA VAL A 335 27.35 -9.06 4.02
C VAL A 335 25.91 -8.88 4.48
N ALA A 336 25.63 -9.23 5.74
CA ALA A 336 24.31 -9.11 6.36
C ALA A 336 24.03 -7.66 6.79
N ILE A 337 24.99 -7.03 7.48
CA ILE A 337 24.89 -5.64 7.97
C ILE A 337 26.21 -4.92 7.70
N THR A 338 26.13 -3.66 7.25
CA THR A 338 27.27 -2.75 7.21
C THR A 338 27.09 -1.68 8.28
N ALA A 339 28.05 -1.58 9.18
CA ALA A 339 28.07 -0.60 10.27
C ALA A 339 29.23 0.38 10.09
N VAL A 340 28.94 1.66 10.28
CA VAL A 340 29.96 2.69 10.48
C VAL A 340 30.27 2.77 11.96
N LEU A 341 31.55 2.88 12.30
CA LEU A 341 31.99 2.99 13.68
C LEU A 341 32.65 4.36 13.89
N PHE A 342 32.09 5.16 14.79
CA PHE A 342 32.65 6.43 15.24
C PHE A 342 33.03 6.35 16.72
N ASN A 343 33.97 7.20 17.13
CA ASN A 343 34.29 7.39 18.54
C ASN A 343 33.33 8.44 19.14
N LEU A 344 32.66 8.12 20.25
CA LEU A 344 31.74 9.06 20.92
C LEU A 344 32.47 10.33 21.40
N ALA A 345 33.78 10.23 21.65
CA ALA A 345 34.63 11.36 22.01
C ALA A 345 34.98 12.30 20.84
N ALA A 346 34.60 11.98 19.60
CA ALA A 346 34.70 12.91 18.48
C ALA A 346 33.52 13.90 18.47
N THR A 347 33.75 15.10 17.92
CA THR A 347 32.70 16.07 17.64
C THR A 347 32.23 15.83 16.20
N PRO A 348 30.96 15.49 15.95
CA PRO A 348 30.48 15.25 14.60
C PRO A 348 30.41 16.57 13.82
N GLU A 349 30.82 16.49 12.56
CA GLU A 349 30.91 17.63 11.66
C GLU A 349 30.22 17.31 10.34
N ARG A 350 29.49 18.28 9.80
CA ARG A 350 28.70 18.09 8.57
C ARG A 350 29.57 17.76 7.36
N GLU A 351 30.71 18.44 7.21
CA GLU A 351 31.61 18.29 6.06
C GLU A 351 32.37 16.96 6.07
N ASN A 352 32.57 16.37 7.25
CA ASN A 352 33.37 15.16 7.44
C ASN A 352 32.47 13.95 7.74
N HIS A 353 32.02 13.82 8.99
CA HIS A 353 31.17 12.74 9.46
C HIS A 353 29.84 12.67 8.69
N GLY A 354 29.26 13.83 8.38
CA GLY A 354 28.00 13.93 7.67
C GLY A 354 28.13 13.48 6.21
N ALA A 355 29.17 13.96 5.52
CA ALA A 355 29.47 13.54 4.16
C ALA A 355 29.76 12.03 4.07
N PHE A 356 30.46 11.47 5.06
CA PHE A 356 30.73 10.03 5.13
C PHE A 356 29.46 9.21 5.32
N LEU A 357 28.58 9.62 6.25
CA LEU A 357 27.27 8.99 6.46
C LEU A 357 26.40 9.05 5.20
N ASP A 358 26.29 10.23 4.59
CA ASP A 358 25.48 10.44 3.39
C ASP A 358 25.98 9.59 2.21
N TYR A 359 27.30 9.49 2.04
CA TYR A 359 27.90 8.65 1.00
C TYR A 359 27.55 7.18 1.21
N LEU A 360 27.75 6.66 2.42
CA LEU A 360 27.48 5.26 2.72
C LEU A 360 25.99 4.92 2.67
N ALA A 361 25.12 5.79 3.16
CA ALA A 361 23.67 5.61 3.10
C ALA A 361 23.16 5.57 1.64
N ARG A 362 23.79 6.34 0.73
CA ARG A 362 23.44 6.34 -0.70
C ARG A 362 24.00 5.13 -1.46
N ASN A 363 25.20 4.68 -1.11
CA ASN A 363 25.93 3.65 -1.86
C ASN A 363 25.84 2.25 -1.26
N THR A 364 25.18 2.09 -0.11
CA THR A 364 24.93 0.78 0.51
C THR A 364 23.44 0.43 0.32
N PRO A 365 23.08 -0.45 -0.64
CA PRO A 365 21.68 -0.69 -1.01
C PRO A 365 20.79 -1.18 0.13
N ARG A 366 21.37 -1.84 1.13
CA ARG A 366 20.69 -2.42 2.30
C ARG A 366 20.68 -1.48 3.52
N GLY A 367 21.18 -0.25 3.35
CA GLY A 367 21.37 0.70 4.42
C GLY A 367 22.60 0.42 5.29
N ILE A 368 22.86 1.34 6.20
CA ILE A 368 23.95 1.29 7.17
C ILE A 368 23.43 1.40 8.60
N ALA A 369 24.11 0.76 9.53
CA ALA A 369 23.97 1.05 10.95
C ALA A 369 25.09 1.98 11.40
N VAL A 370 24.87 2.73 12.49
CA VAL A 370 25.88 3.62 13.06
C VAL A 370 26.17 3.16 14.50
N LEU A 371 27.42 2.81 14.77
CA LEU A 371 27.93 2.43 16.08
C LEU A 371 28.75 3.59 16.66
N LEU A 372 28.45 3.96 17.91
CA LEU A 372 29.20 4.96 18.67
C LEU A 372 29.95 4.26 19.79
N ASP A 373 31.27 4.13 19.67
CA ASP A 373 32.11 3.56 20.72
C ASP A 373 32.36 4.59 21.83
N GLU A 374 31.82 4.31 23.02
CA GLU A 374 32.02 5.15 24.20
C GLU A 374 33.28 4.78 25.01
N SER A 375 33.89 3.62 24.73
CA SER A 375 34.95 3.06 25.56
C SER A 375 36.11 4.03 25.81
N SER A 376 36.58 4.74 24.76
CA SER A 376 37.66 5.73 24.89
C SER A 376 37.28 6.98 25.70
N LEU A 377 35.99 7.30 25.77
CA LEU A 377 35.48 8.41 26.59
C LEU A 377 35.42 7.98 28.07
N VAL A 378 34.94 6.77 28.32
CA VAL A 378 34.83 6.15 29.65
C VAL A 378 36.20 5.93 30.29
N GLU A 379 37.15 5.37 29.57
CA GLU A 379 38.53 5.16 30.06
C GLU A 379 39.18 6.47 30.54
N ARG A 380 38.96 7.57 29.82
CA ARG A 380 39.55 8.88 30.13
C ARG A 380 38.80 9.66 31.21
N GLY A 381 37.52 9.37 31.40
CA GLY A 381 36.63 10.11 32.28
C GLY A 381 36.43 9.49 33.66
N ALA A 382 36.88 8.26 33.87
CA ALA A 382 36.77 7.56 35.15
C ALA A 382 37.31 8.42 36.31
N GLY A 383 36.43 8.74 37.28
CA GLY A 383 36.77 9.53 38.46
C GLY A 383 36.64 11.06 38.32
N GLN A 384 36.20 11.58 37.16
CA GLN A 384 35.94 13.01 36.99
C GLN A 384 34.51 13.38 37.41
N ALA A 385 34.38 14.45 38.20
CA ALA A 385 33.06 14.98 38.58
C ALA A 385 32.29 15.47 37.34
N GLY A 386 31.03 15.07 37.19
CA GLY A 386 30.18 15.43 36.05
C GLY A 386 30.41 14.61 34.78
N PHE A 387 31.21 13.54 34.83
CA PHE A 387 31.47 12.67 33.68
C PHE A 387 30.20 12.08 33.07
N ASP A 388 29.30 11.55 33.89
CA ASP A 388 28.07 10.91 33.41
C ASP A 388 27.18 11.88 32.63
N ALA A 389 27.05 13.13 33.09
CA ALA A 389 26.32 14.18 32.39
C ALA A 389 26.94 14.47 31.01
N ARG A 390 28.28 14.51 30.93
CA ARG A 390 29.00 14.72 29.69
C ARG A 390 28.79 13.58 28.68
N VAL A 391 28.72 12.32 29.13
CA VAL A 391 28.42 11.17 28.26
C VAL A 391 27.02 11.31 27.69
N VAL A 392 26.03 11.62 28.53
CA VAL A 392 24.63 11.81 28.09
C VAL A 392 24.52 12.94 27.06
N GLU A 393 25.16 14.08 27.28
CA GLU A 393 25.19 15.21 26.33
C GLU A 393 25.80 14.80 24.98
N ARG A 394 26.90 14.06 25.01
CA ARG A 394 27.57 13.55 23.80
C ARG A 394 26.71 12.59 23.00
N VAL A 395 26.06 11.65 23.69
CA VAL A 395 25.13 10.69 23.09
C VAL A 395 23.95 11.43 22.44
N ALA A 396 23.36 12.41 23.13
CA ALA A 396 22.27 13.22 22.59
C ALA A 396 22.68 13.99 21.34
N LEU A 397 23.88 14.60 21.35
CA LEU A 397 24.43 15.34 20.22
C LEU A 397 24.59 14.42 18.99
N TRP A 398 25.19 13.24 19.17
CA TRP A 398 25.36 12.28 18.08
C TRP A 398 24.04 11.70 17.56
N HIS A 399 23.05 11.46 18.42
CA HIS A 399 21.72 11.04 17.99
C HIS A 399 21.04 12.10 17.12
N GLN A 400 21.09 13.37 17.52
CA GLN A 400 20.54 14.47 16.72
C GLN A 400 21.26 14.57 15.37
N PHE A 401 22.59 14.45 15.36
CA PHE A 401 23.39 14.47 14.14
C PHE A 401 23.02 13.34 13.17
N CYS A 402 22.95 12.10 13.66
CA CYS A 402 22.57 10.95 12.83
C CYS A 402 21.14 11.08 12.31
N GLN A 403 20.21 11.56 13.14
CA GLN A 403 18.83 11.79 12.75
C GLN A 403 18.72 12.84 11.63
N TYR A 404 19.52 13.91 11.68
CA TYR A 404 19.62 14.91 10.61
C TYR A 404 20.07 14.28 9.28
N HIS A 405 20.97 13.31 9.32
CA HIS A 405 21.44 12.53 8.16
C HIS A 405 20.59 11.29 7.84
N HIS A 406 19.38 11.19 8.39
CA HIS A 406 18.45 10.06 8.18
C HIS A 406 19.02 8.67 8.56
N THR A 407 19.96 8.63 9.48
CA THR A 407 20.49 7.41 10.10
C THR A 407 20.13 7.36 11.59
N ARG A 408 20.40 6.24 12.25
CA ARG A 408 20.22 6.08 13.70
C ARG A 408 21.48 5.49 14.30
N ALA A 409 21.93 6.09 15.38
CA ALA A 409 23.08 5.65 16.13
C ALA A 409 22.69 4.67 17.25
N THR A 410 23.57 3.70 17.47
CA THR A 410 23.54 2.75 18.58
C THR A 410 24.84 2.92 19.36
N VAL A 411 24.74 3.20 20.66
CA VAL A 411 25.90 3.32 21.55
C VAL A 411 26.39 1.92 21.91
N VAL A 412 27.72 1.73 21.91
CA VAL A 412 28.39 0.51 22.32
C VAL A 412 29.61 0.85 23.18
N ASP A 413 29.95 -0.02 24.12
CA ASP A 413 31.23 0.02 24.83
C ASP A 413 32.06 -1.17 24.31
N LEU A 414 33.04 -0.92 23.46
CA LEU A 414 33.83 -2.02 22.86
C LEU A 414 34.79 -2.71 23.84
N LEU A 415 35.02 -2.15 25.03
CA LEU A 415 35.78 -2.82 26.08
C LEU A 415 34.88 -3.62 27.03
N HIS A 416 33.63 -3.17 27.18
CA HIS A 416 32.59 -3.84 27.97
C HIS A 416 31.26 -3.96 27.19
N PRO A 417 31.20 -4.79 26.13
CA PRO A 417 30.02 -4.88 25.26
C PRO A 417 28.71 -5.22 26.00
N GLU A 418 28.82 -5.92 27.13
CA GLU A 418 27.72 -6.27 28.03
C GLU A 418 26.99 -5.08 28.66
N ARG A 419 27.59 -3.87 28.67
CA ARG A 419 26.95 -2.65 29.19
C ARG A 419 25.80 -2.17 28.32
N HIS A 420 25.89 -2.41 27.02
CA HIS A 420 24.88 -2.04 26.04
C HIS A 420 24.46 -3.29 25.27
N PRO A 421 23.71 -4.23 25.91
CA PRO A 421 23.33 -5.46 25.25
C PRO A 421 22.42 -5.16 24.07
N LEU A 422 22.75 -5.76 22.92
CA LEU A 422 21.99 -5.57 21.69
C LEU A 422 21.12 -6.80 21.43
N ASP A 423 19.81 -6.57 21.34
CA ASP A 423 18.87 -7.65 21.03
C ASP A 423 19.04 -8.12 19.58
N LEU A 424 19.09 -9.45 19.45
CA LEU A 424 19.09 -10.16 18.19
C LEU A 424 17.97 -9.63 17.26
N GLY A 425 18.37 -8.89 16.22
CA GLY A 425 17.52 -8.45 15.10
C GLY A 425 16.64 -7.22 15.31
N THR A 426 16.68 -6.61 16.49
CA THR A 426 16.08 -5.28 16.76
C THR A 426 17.09 -4.26 17.28
N GLY A 427 18.29 -4.70 17.67
CA GLY A 427 19.28 -3.87 18.38
C GLY A 427 20.07 -2.86 17.54
N LEU A 428 20.42 -3.17 16.29
CA LEU A 428 20.99 -2.16 15.38
C LEU A 428 19.93 -1.57 14.47
N ALA A 429 19.73 -0.26 14.59
CA ALA A 429 18.92 0.49 13.65
C ALA A 429 19.71 0.71 12.35
N VAL A 430 19.15 0.22 11.24
CA VAL A 430 19.74 0.37 9.89
C VAL A 430 18.99 1.47 9.15
N SER A 431 19.71 2.34 8.43
CA SER A 431 19.10 3.40 7.61
C SER A 431 18.15 2.79 6.58
N GLY A 432 16.89 3.24 6.54
CA GLY A 432 15.89 2.74 5.59
C GLY A 432 14.88 1.74 6.16
N THR A 433 14.99 1.31 7.43
CA THR A 433 13.94 0.57 8.14
C THR A 433 12.88 1.51 8.73
N ALA A 434 12.31 2.39 7.88
CA ALA A 434 11.24 3.34 8.25
C ALA A 434 9.87 2.85 7.81
#